data_AF-A0A899FV55-F1
#
_entry.id   AF-A0A899FV55-F1
#
_cell.length_a   1.000
_cell.length_b   1.000
_cell.length_c   1.000
_cell.angle_alpha   90.00
_cell.angle_beta   90.00
_cell.angle_gamma   90.00
#
_symmetry.space_group_name_H-M   'P 1'
#
loop_
_entity.id
_entity.type
_entity.pdbx_description
1 polymer ?
#
loop_
_entity_poly.entity_id
_entity_poly.type
_entity_poly.pdbx_seq_one_letter_code
_entity_poly.pdbx_strand_id
1 'polypeptide(L)'
;MALRPCQTFSFSPSEIAFIAEFSPIDIIPRQAMDALPLIGGIIPEFKPPSRVTVPLWMAIFLKRQKRANILPPSWLSQEALEGFLEAEHKVENGFSALPLRWFEISRINAGISASDDMEQPELIRRLLRDLRETRQGKTRDGLVSINETHLQMDNLGSMEINEIRSFFAKSMDQIRRLSALTADNEDLNEMEDQSE
;
A
#
# COMPACT_ATOMS: atom_id res chain seq x y z
N MET A 1 19.25 0.36 19.84
CA MET A 1 19.46 1.27 18.69
C MET A 1 18.22 2.13 18.58
N ALA A 2 18.30 3.44 18.80
CA ALA A 2 17.11 4.31 18.74
C ALA A 2 16.78 4.63 17.27
N LEU A 3 15.51 4.50 16.89
CA LEU A 3 15.02 4.94 15.58
C LEU A 3 15.08 6.46 15.47
N ARG A 4 15.22 6.99 14.24
CA ARG A 4 15.15 8.45 14.03
C ARG A 4 13.75 8.96 14.38
N PRO A 5 13.59 10.18 14.89
CA PRO A 5 12.27 10.72 15.26
C PRO A 5 11.24 10.78 14.13
N CYS A 6 11.67 10.82 12.86
CA CYS A 6 10.76 10.76 11.71
C CYS A 6 10.27 9.33 11.40
N GLN A 7 11.00 8.31 11.82
CA GLN A 7 10.71 6.89 11.57
C GLN A 7 9.99 6.20 12.73
N THR A 8 9.79 6.89 13.86
CA THR A 8 9.00 6.35 14.98
C THR A 8 7.51 6.31 14.69
N PHE A 9 7.02 7.17 13.80
CA PHE A 9 5.60 7.30 13.49
C PHE A 9 5.21 6.82 12.08
N SER A 10 6.17 6.67 11.17
CA SER A 10 5.91 6.25 9.79
C SER A 10 7.12 5.54 9.19
N PHE A 11 6.90 4.72 8.16
CA PHE A 11 7.96 4.07 7.42
C PHE A 11 8.47 4.96 6.29
N SER A 12 9.74 4.79 5.91
CA SER A 12 10.27 5.33 4.68
C SER A 12 9.71 4.55 3.47
N PRO A 13 9.62 5.18 2.29
CA PRO A 13 9.14 4.48 1.08
C PRO A 13 9.96 3.22 0.75
N SER A 14 11.24 3.20 1.09
CA SER A 14 12.12 2.04 0.92
C SER A 14 11.78 0.89 1.87
N GLU A 15 11.41 1.19 3.13
CA GLU A 15 10.97 0.16 4.08
C GLU A 15 9.64 -0.47 3.66
N ILE A 16 8.72 0.32 3.11
CA ILE A 16 7.44 -0.20 2.60
C ILE A 16 7.67 -1.06 1.36
N ALA A 17 8.53 -0.63 0.43
CA ALA A 17 8.91 -1.43 -0.73
C ALA A 17 9.56 -2.75 -0.29
N PHE A 18 10.46 -2.72 0.69
CA PHE A 18 11.07 -3.91 1.27
C PHE A 18 10.04 -4.86 1.89
N ILE A 19 9.03 -4.34 2.59
CA ILE A 19 7.91 -5.16 3.08
C ILE A 19 7.13 -5.78 1.91
N ALA A 20 6.91 -5.03 0.83
CA ALA A 20 6.21 -5.52 -0.35
C ALA A 20 6.95 -6.62 -1.10
N GLU A 21 8.29 -6.65 -1.03
CA GLU A 21 9.13 -7.67 -1.66
C GLU A 21 8.90 -9.09 -1.13
N PHE A 22 8.29 -9.26 0.05
CA PHE A 22 7.89 -10.57 0.56
C PHE A 22 6.60 -11.10 -0.06
N SER A 23 5.91 -10.31 -0.88
CA SER A 23 4.68 -10.74 -1.54
C SER A 23 4.96 -11.87 -2.53
N PRO A 24 4.13 -12.93 -2.58
CA PRO A 24 4.28 -14.00 -3.55
C PRO A 24 3.94 -13.48 -4.95
N ILE A 25 4.76 -13.86 -5.94
CA ILE A 25 4.52 -13.58 -7.35
C ILE A 25 4.88 -14.81 -8.19
N ASP A 26 4.17 -14.97 -9.30
CA ASP A 26 4.43 -16.06 -10.22
C ASP A 26 5.55 -15.69 -11.20
N ILE A 27 6.43 -16.64 -11.47
CA ILE A 27 7.49 -16.51 -12.45
C ILE A 27 7.49 -17.71 -13.40
N ILE A 28 8.07 -17.51 -14.58
CA ILE A 28 8.42 -18.58 -15.51
C ILE A 28 9.96 -18.68 -15.51
N PRO A 29 10.55 -19.70 -14.85
CA PRO A 29 11.98 -19.91 -14.85
C PRO A 29 12.44 -20.36 -16.25
N ARG A 30 13.63 -19.90 -16.64
CA ARG A 30 14.33 -20.28 -17.87
C ARG A 30 15.39 -21.37 -17.63
N GLN A 31 15.74 -21.62 -16.37
CA GLN A 31 16.74 -22.60 -15.97
C GLN A 31 16.18 -23.52 -14.89
N ALA A 32 16.52 -24.80 -14.95
CA ALA A 32 16.23 -25.75 -13.90
C ALA A 32 17.05 -25.44 -12.64
N MET A 33 16.45 -25.68 -11.47
CA MET A 33 17.08 -25.47 -10.17
C MET A 33 16.43 -26.40 -9.17
N ASP A 34 17.26 -27.04 -8.33
CA ASP A 34 16.76 -27.89 -7.25
C ASP A 34 15.99 -27.07 -6.21
N ALA A 35 15.11 -27.73 -5.47
CA ALA A 35 14.40 -27.11 -4.36
C ALA A 35 15.39 -26.59 -3.31
N LEU A 36 15.18 -25.36 -2.85
CA LEU A 36 16.08 -24.69 -1.91
C LEU A 36 15.37 -24.50 -0.56
N PRO A 37 15.74 -25.26 0.49
CA PRO A 37 15.23 -25.02 1.83
C PRO A 37 15.89 -23.77 2.42
N LEU A 38 15.11 -22.72 2.66
CA LEU A 38 15.53 -21.51 3.36
C LEU A 38 14.96 -21.48 4.77
N ILE A 39 15.55 -20.65 5.64
CA ILE A 39 15.05 -20.42 7.01
C ILE A 39 13.59 -19.96 7.00
N GLY A 40 13.21 -19.12 6.02
CA GLY A 40 11.86 -18.58 5.88
C GLY A 40 10.88 -19.45 5.09
N GLY A 41 11.27 -20.65 4.65
CA GLY A 41 10.44 -21.54 3.86
C GLY A 41 11.19 -22.26 2.73
N ILE A 42 10.51 -23.17 2.04
CA ILE A 42 11.11 -23.94 0.95
C ILE A 42 10.76 -23.27 -0.38
N ILE A 43 11.77 -22.94 -1.18
CA ILE A 43 11.57 -22.56 -2.58
C ILE A 43 11.43 -23.86 -3.39
N PRO A 44 10.33 -24.04 -4.14
CA PRO A 44 10.11 -25.24 -4.92
C PRO A 44 11.14 -25.40 -6.05
N GLU A 45 11.30 -26.63 -6.52
CA GLU A 45 12.13 -26.98 -7.68
C GLU A 45 11.63 -26.23 -8.92
N PHE A 46 12.55 -25.70 -9.73
CA PHE A 46 12.22 -25.02 -10.99
C PHE A 46 12.32 -26.01 -12.15
N LYS A 47 11.20 -26.20 -12.86
CA LYS A 47 11.14 -27.02 -14.09
C LYS A 47 10.71 -26.17 -15.28
N PRO A 48 11.62 -25.51 -16.01
CA PRO A 48 11.24 -24.70 -17.15
C PRO A 48 10.40 -25.48 -18.18
N PRO A 49 9.35 -24.90 -18.77
CA PRO A 49 8.76 -23.57 -18.54
C PRO A 49 7.53 -23.58 -17.60
N SER A 50 7.56 -24.32 -16.49
CA SER A 50 6.44 -24.37 -15.53
C SER A 50 6.32 -23.08 -14.72
N ARG A 51 5.10 -22.64 -14.44
CA ARG A 51 4.85 -21.52 -13.51
C ARG A 51 5.25 -21.92 -12.09
N VAL A 52 5.95 -21.03 -11.39
CA VAL A 52 6.37 -21.23 -10.01
C VAL A 52 6.15 -19.96 -9.21
N THR A 53 5.53 -20.08 -8.03
CA THR A 53 5.34 -18.96 -7.11
C THR A 53 6.56 -18.80 -6.21
N VAL A 54 7.15 -17.61 -6.22
CA VAL A 54 8.28 -17.24 -5.36
C VAL A 54 8.06 -15.86 -4.73
N PRO A 55 8.76 -15.51 -3.65
CA PRO A 55 8.75 -14.14 -3.15
C PRO A 55 9.25 -13.14 -4.20
N LEU A 56 8.70 -11.93 -4.21
CA LEU A 56 9.03 -10.88 -5.17
C LEU A 56 10.53 -10.50 -5.15
N TRP A 57 11.20 -10.46 -3.99
CA TRP A 57 12.66 -10.25 -3.94
C TRP A 57 13.45 -11.29 -4.75
N MET A 58 13.01 -12.56 -4.71
CA MET A 58 13.65 -13.64 -5.44
C MET A 58 13.35 -13.54 -6.94
N ALA A 59 12.10 -13.22 -7.29
CA ALA A 59 11.70 -12.96 -8.67
C ALA A 59 12.58 -11.86 -9.30
N ILE A 60 12.78 -10.75 -8.60
CA ILE A 60 13.65 -9.64 -9.02
C ILE A 60 15.08 -10.12 -9.22
N PHE A 61 15.62 -10.88 -8.26
CA PHE A 61 16.98 -11.41 -8.34
C PHE A 61 17.18 -12.30 -9.58
N LEU A 62 16.25 -13.22 -9.83
CA LEU A 62 16.29 -14.12 -10.99
C LEU A 62 16.12 -13.37 -12.31
N LYS A 63 15.25 -12.35 -12.36
CA LYS A 63 15.06 -11.50 -13.54
C LYS A 63 16.33 -10.72 -13.88
N ARG A 64 17.01 -10.13 -12.89
CA ARG A 64 18.30 -9.44 -13.07
C ARG A 64 19.39 -10.36 -13.63
N GLN A 65 19.35 -11.65 -13.28
CA GLN A 65 20.24 -12.67 -13.82
C GLN A 65 19.78 -13.24 -15.18
N LYS A 66 18.66 -12.76 -15.74
CA LYS A 66 18.03 -13.29 -16.96
C LYS A 66 17.63 -14.77 -16.86
N ARG A 67 17.35 -15.26 -15.65
CA ARG A 67 17.02 -16.67 -15.35
C ARG A 67 15.52 -16.93 -15.20
N ALA A 68 14.70 -15.89 -15.13
CA ALA A 68 13.24 -16.02 -15.08
C ALA A 68 12.56 -14.82 -15.74
N ASN A 69 11.35 -15.03 -16.25
CA ASN A 69 10.42 -13.96 -16.59
C ASN A 69 9.42 -13.80 -15.46
N ILE A 70 9.10 -12.56 -15.11
CA ILE A 70 8.15 -12.27 -14.05
C ILE A 70 6.78 -12.20 -14.70
N LEU A 71 5.80 -12.93 -14.17
CA LEU A 71 4.42 -12.79 -14.61
C LEU A 71 3.79 -11.66 -13.81
N PRO A 72 3.26 -10.60 -14.48
CA PRO A 72 2.53 -9.58 -13.77
C PRO A 72 1.28 -10.21 -13.12
N PRO A 73 0.90 -9.78 -11.91
CA PRO A 73 -0.36 -10.22 -11.30
C PRO A 73 -1.55 -9.90 -12.21
N SER A 74 -2.61 -10.71 -12.16
CA SER A 74 -3.80 -10.56 -13.02
C SER A 74 -4.49 -9.19 -12.89
N TRP A 75 -4.43 -8.59 -11.70
CA TRP A 75 -4.96 -7.25 -11.42
C TRP A 75 -4.12 -6.12 -12.01
N LEU A 76 -2.87 -6.38 -12.41
CA LEU A 76 -1.96 -5.43 -13.06
C LEU A 76 -2.07 -5.53 -14.59
N SER A 77 -3.29 -5.62 -15.09
CA SER A 77 -3.62 -5.58 -16.51
C SER A 77 -4.32 -4.26 -16.84
N GLN A 78 -4.30 -3.85 -18.11
CA GLN A 78 -5.00 -2.64 -18.55
C GLN A 78 -6.48 -2.69 -18.18
N GLU A 79 -7.16 -3.77 -18.57
CA GLU A 79 -8.60 -3.97 -18.33
C GLU A 79 -8.94 -3.89 -16.83
N ALA A 80 -8.14 -4.53 -15.98
CA ALA A 80 -8.35 -4.49 -14.53
C ALA A 80 -8.16 -3.08 -13.96
N LEU A 81 -7.10 -2.36 -14.38
CA LEU A 81 -6.81 -1.01 -13.90
C LEU A 81 -7.87 0.01 -14.35
N GLU A 82 -8.36 -0.08 -15.58
CA GLU A 82 -9.49 0.72 -16.06
C GLU A 82 -10.74 0.44 -15.21
N GLY A 83 -11.03 -0.84 -14.94
CA GLY A 83 -12.14 -1.24 -14.07
C GLY A 83 -12.01 -0.70 -12.64
N PHE A 84 -10.81 -0.72 -12.05
CA PHE A 84 -10.56 -0.13 -10.74
C PHE A 84 -10.74 1.38 -10.73
N LEU A 85 -10.30 2.08 -11.77
CA LEU A 85 -10.45 3.53 -11.87
C LEU A 85 -11.92 3.92 -12.02
N GLU A 86 -12.69 3.20 -12.84
CA GLU A 86 -14.14 3.39 -12.93
C GLU A 86 -14.85 3.10 -11.60
N ALA A 87 -14.48 2.01 -10.93
CA ALA A 87 -15.04 1.68 -9.61
C ALA A 87 -14.71 2.78 -8.59
N GLU A 88 -13.49 3.31 -8.62
CA GLU A 88 -13.07 4.41 -7.76
C GLU A 88 -13.90 5.66 -8.04
N HIS A 89 -14.20 6.00 -9.29
CA HIS A 89 -15.06 7.15 -9.61
C HIS A 89 -16.52 6.95 -9.21
N LYS A 90 -17.04 5.72 -9.21
CA LYS A 90 -18.42 5.41 -8.81
C LYS A 90 -18.62 5.44 -7.30
N VAL A 91 -17.59 5.13 -6.52
CA VAL A 91 -17.66 5.16 -5.06
C VAL A 91 -17.51 6.60 -4.59
N GLU A 92 -18.62 7.26 -4.23
CA GLU A 92 -18.58 8.62 -3.68
C GLU A 92 -17.99 8.65 -2.26
N ASN A 93 -18.44 7.73 -1.40
CA ASN A 93 -17.99 7.64 -0.01
C ASN A 93 -17.00 6.49 0.18
N GLY A 94 -15.73 6.83 0.38
CA GLY A 94 -14.66 5.87 0.63
C GLY A 94 -13.90 5.44 -0.62
N PHE A 95 -13.27 4.27 -0.53
CA PHE A 95 -12.31 3.76 -1.51
C PHE A 95 -12.75 2.44 -2.10
N SER A 96 -12.47 2.25 -3.40
CA SER A 96 -12.67 0.96 -4.05
C SER A 96 -11.69 -0.09 -3.49
N ALA A 97 -12.09 -1.35 -3.52
CA ALA A 97 -11.28 -2.46 -3.03
C ALA A 97 -10.06 -2.68 -3.94
N LEU A 98 -8.86 -2.56 -3.37
CA LEU A 98 -7.59 -2.81 -4.04
C LEU A 98 -6.68 -3.67 -3.15
N PRO A 99 -5.72 -4.42 -3.75
CA PRO A 99 -4.70 -5.09 -2.98
C PRO A 99 -3.94 -4.11 -2.08
N LEU A 100 -3.68 -4.47 -0.83
CA LEU A 100 -3.04 -3.58 0.16
C LEU A 100 -1.73 -2.96 -0.36
N ARG A 101 -0.93 -3.72 -1.11
CA ARG A 101 0.39 -3.30 -1.62
C ARG A 101 0.39 -3.04 -3.13
N TRP A 102 -0.75 -2.61 -3.67
CA TRP A 102 -0.95 -2.45 -5.11
C TRP A 102 0.11 -1.52 -5.69
N PHE A 103 0.41 -0.38 -5.04
CA PHE A 103 1.29 0.64 -5.60
C PHE A 103 2.76 0.20 -5.58
N GLU A 104 3.21 -0.44 -4.50
CA GLU A 104 4.58 -0.91 -4.35
C GLU A 104 4.87 -2.05 -5.32
N ILE A 105 3.97 -3.04 -5.40
CA ILE A 105 4.11 -4.16 -6.35
C ILE A 105 4.09 -3.62 -7.78
N SER A 106 3.19 -2.67 -8.09
CA SER A 106 3.13 -2.04 -9.41
C SER A 106 4.42 -1.30 -9.75
N ARG A 107 4.97 -0.51 -8.82
CA ARG A 107 6.19 0.26 -9.02
C ARG A 107 7.41 -0.64 -9.22
N ILE A 108 7.51 -1.73 -8.44
CA ILE A 108 8.59 -2.71 -8.56
C ILE A 108 8.53 -3.38 -9.95
N ASN A 109 7.35 -3.85 -10.37
CA ASN A 109 7.18 -4.46 -11.69
C ASN A 109 7.40 -3.44 -12.83
N ALA A 110 6.87 -2.23 -12.71
CA ALA A 110 7.03 -1.16 -13.69
C ALA A 110 8.47 -0.63 -13.81
N GLY A 111 9.28 -0.77 -12.75
CA GLY A 111 10.69 -0.36 -12.72
C GLY A 111 11.67 -1.44 -13.14
N ILE A 112 11.36 -2.72 -12.90
CA ILE A 112 12.29 -3.85 -13.08
C ILE A 112 11.91 -4.75 -14.27
N SER A 113 10.61 -4.91 -14.55
CA SER A 113 10.07 -5.88 -15.53
C SER A 113 9.58 -5.24 -16.84
N ALA A 114 9.33 -3.93 -16.86
CA ALA A 114 8.36 -3.35 -17.79
C ALA A 114 8.94 -2.76 -19.09
N SER A 115 9.70 -3.56 -19.82
CA SER A 115 9.72 -3.40 -21.28
C SER A 115 9.57 -4.73 -22.01
N ASP A 116 10.03 -5.83 -21.44
CA ASP A 116 10.07 -7.10 -22.19
C ASP A 116 8.82 -7.98 -21.94
N ASP A 117 8.24 -7.94 -20.74
CA ASP A 117 7.21 -8.91 -20.31
C ASP A 117 5.77 -8.36 -20.32
N MET A 118 5.57 -7.08 -20.67
CA MET A 118 4.25 -6.41 -20.64
C MET A 118 3.91 -5.85 -22.02
N GLU A 119 2.68 -6.10 -22.49
CA GLU A 119 2.25 -5.68 -23.84
C GLU A 119 2.17 -4.15 -23.98
N GLN A 120 1.81 -3.40 -22.92
CA GLN A 120 1.65 -1.94 -22.94
C GLN A 120 2.09 -1.26 -21.63
N PRO A 121 3.40 -1.12 -21.37
CA PRO A 121 3.91 -0.63 -20.09
C PRO A 121 3.61 0.85 -19.83
N GLU A 122 3.60 1.71 -20.86
CA GLU A 122 3.33 3.14 -20.67
C GLU A 122 1.88 3.44 -20.29
N LEU A 123 0.93 2.75 -20.90
CA LEU A 123 -0.49 2.90 -20.57
C LEU A 123 -0.76 2.47 -19.12
N ILE A 124 -0.19 1.35 -18.70
CA ILE A 124 -0.29 0.87 -17.31
C ILE A 124 0.30 1.89 -16.33
N ARG A 125 1.46 2.49 -16.64
CA ARG A 125 2.05 3.55 -15.79
C ARG A 125 1.15 4.78 -15.68
N ARG A 126 0.48 5.16 -16.77
CA ARG A 126 -0.49 6.25 -16.76
C ARG A 126 -1.71 5.91 -15.90
N LEU A 127 -2.34 4.76 -16.11
CA LEU A 127 -3.51 4.32 -15.33
C LEU A 127 -3.22 4.24 -13.83
N LEU A 128 -2.04 3.72 -13.44
CA LEU A 128 -1.61 3.69 -12.04
C LEU A 128 -1.42 5.08 -11.43
N ARG A 129 -0.95 6.04 -12.24
CA ARG A 129 -0.80 7.44 -11.81
C ARG A 129 -2.17 8.06 -11.61
N ASP A 130 -3.04 7.94 -12.59
CA ASP A 130 -4.40 8.48 -12.56
C ASP A 130 -5.16 7.91 -11.34
N LEU A 131 -5.08 6.59 -11.09
CA LEU A 131 -5.66 5.94 -9.91
C LEU A 131 -5.10 6.50 -8.59
N ARG A 132 -3.78 6.69 -8.49
CA ARG A 132 -3.16 7.28 -7.30
C ARG A 132 -3.62 8.72 -7.06
N GLU A 133 -3.70 9.53 -8.12
CA GLU A 133 -4.13 10.92 -8.03
C GLU A 133 -5.59 11.04 -7.59
N THR A 134 -6.49 10.24 -8.17
CA THR A 134 -7.90 10.16 -7.75
C THR A 134 -8.02 9.80 -6.25
N ARG A 135 -7.30 8.76 -5.81
CA ARG A 135 -7.36 8.31 -4.40
C ARG A 135 -6.73 9.31 -3.44
N GLN A 136 -5.66 9.99 -3.83
CA GLN A 136 -5.09 11.09 -3.04
C GLN A 136 -6.05 12.28 -2.94
N GLY A 137 -6.79 12.61 -4.01
CA GLY A 137 -7.85 13.62 -3.98
C GLY A 137 -8.90 13.30 -2.93
N LYS A 138 -9.50 12.10 -3.00
CA LYS A 138 -10.46 11.62 -2.00
C LYS A 138 -9.92 11.59 -0.58
N THR A 139 -8.66 11.19 -0.43
CA THR A 139 -8.00 11.19 0.88
C THR A 139 -7.97 12.60 1.45
N ARG A 140 -7.61 13.61 0.65
CA ARG A 140 -7.60 15.01 1.09
C ARG A 140 -9.00 15.51 1.47
N ASP A 141 -10.01 15.15 0.69
CA ASP A 141 -11.40 15.52 0.98
C ASP A 141 -11.89 14.85 2.28
N GLY A 142 -11.53 13.59 2.50
CA GLY A 142 -11.81 12.87 3.75
C GLY A 142 -11.03 13.40 4.97
N LEU A 143 -9.87 14.04 4.77
CA LEU A 143 -9.16 14.70 5.86
C LEU A 143 -9.84 16.00 6.31
N VAL A 144 -10.69 16.62 5.48
CA VAL A 144 -11.46 17.81 5.87
C VAL A 144 -12.61 17.45 6.82
N SER A 145 -13.16 16.24 6.70
CA SER A 145 -14.28 15.75 7.50
C SER A 145 -13.86 14.96 8.77
N ILE A 146 -12.63 15.15 9.24
CA ILE A 146 -12.13 14.49 10.46
C ILE A 146 -12.91 14.99 11.68
N ASN A 147 -13.56 14.05 12.38
CA ASN A 147 -14.21 14.27 13.67
C ASN A 147 -13.51 13.46 14.75
N GLU A 148 -13.70 13.82 16.01
CA GLU A 148 -13.08 13.16 17.17
C GLU A 148 -13.41 11.65 17.29
N THR A 149 -14.62 11.26 16.93
CA THR A 149 -15.19 9.97 17.29
C THR A 149 -14.83 8.85 16.32
N HIS A 150 -14.95 9.09 15.01
CA HIS A 150 -14.78 8.06 14.01
C HIS A 150 -14.43 8.62 12.63
N LEU A 151 -13.48 7.97 11.96
CA LEU A 151 -13.23 8.15 10.53
C LEU A 151 -13.17 6.77 9.87
N GLN A 152 -13.99 6.55 8.84
CA GLN A 152 -13.95 5.33 8.03
C GLN A 152 -12.84 5.44 6.99
N MET A 153 -11.93 4.45 6.98
CA MET A 153 -10.77 4.43 6.10
C MET A 153 -10.52 3.01 5.56
N ASP A 154 -11.56 2.39 5.01
CA ASP A 154 -11.47 1.05 4.45
C ASP A 154 -10.77 1.06 3.09
N ASN A 155 -10.18 -0.07 2.72
CA ASN A 155 -9.57 -0.32 1.40
C ASN A 155 -8.41 0.60 1.00
N LEU A 156 -7.72 1.24 1.96
CA LEU A 156 -6.50 1.99 1.66
C LEU A 156 -5.28 1.09 1.44
N GLY A 157 -4.39 1.52 0.55
CA GLY A 157 -3.10 0.89 0.32
C GLY A 157 -2.06 1.23 1.39
N SER A 158 -1.03 0.40 1.54
CA SER A 158 0.04 0.60 2.53
C SER A 158 0.79 1.92 2.35
N MET A 159 1.12 2.29 1.10
CA MET A 159 1.77 3.57 0.83
C MET A 159 0.84 4.75 1.14
N GLU A 160 -0.44 4.65 0.80
CA GLU A 160 -1.44 5.69 1.05
C GLU A 160 -1.59 5.93 2.57
N ILE A 161 -1.75 4.85 3.34
CA ILE A 161 -1.79 4.91 4.81
C ILE A 161 -0.52 5.56 5.35
N ASN A 162 0.65 5.18 4.83
CA ASN A 162 1.92 5.71 5.31
C ASN A 162 2.10 7.20 5.03
N GLU A 163 1.57 7.70 3.92
CA GLU A 163 1.62 9.14 3.59
C GLU A 163 0.79 9.97 4.59
N ILE A 164 -0.40 9.50 4.97
CA ILE A 164 -1.30 10.25 5.88
C ILE A 164 -1.04 10.02 7.37
N ARG A 165 -0.42 8.89 7.74
CA ARG A 165 -0.29 8.40 9.13
C ARG A 165 0.22 9.47 10.09
N SER A 166 1.31 10.14 9.71
CA SER A 166 1.98 11.10 10.60
C SER A 166 1.14 12.35 10.87
N PHE A 167 0.38 12.82 9.88
CA PHE A 167 -0.53 13.94 10.01
C PHE A 167 -1.74 13.52 10.85
N PHE A 168 -2.39 12.42 10.45
CA PHE A 168 -3.62 11.95 11.08
C PHE A 168 -3.44 11.64 12.57
N ALA A 169 -2.38 10.92 12.93
CA ALA A 169 -2.11 10.58 14.33
C ALA A 169 -1.89 11.81 15.22
N LYS A 170 -1.21 12.84 14.69
CA LYS A 170 -0.96 14.08 15.42
C LYS A 170 -2.22 14.92 15.56
N SER A 171 -2.95 15.12 14.47
CA SER A 171 -4.18 15.91 14.47
C SER A 171 -5.22 15.29 15.40
N MET A 172 -5.40 13.97 15.38
CA MET A 172 -6.35 13.29 16.27
C MET A 172 -5.95 13.34 17.74
N ASP A 173 -4.65 13.24 18.05
CA ASP A 173 -4.17 13.45 19.42
C ASP A 173 -4.47 14.87 19.91
N GLN A 174 -4.37 15.90 19.04
CA GLN A 174 -4.77 17.26 19.41
C GLN A 174 -6.29 17.41 19.57
N ILE A 175 -7.09 16.89 18.64
CA ILE A 175 -8.56 16.94 18.71
C ILE A 175 -9.04 16.28 20.02
N ARG A 176 -8.50 15.11 20.35
CA ARG A 176 -8.84 14.40 21.60
C ARG A 176 -8.41 15.13 22.87
N ARG A 177 -7.30 15.88 22.83
CA ARG A 177 -6.88 16.71 23.97
C ARG A 177 -7.80 17.91 24.17
N LEU A 178 -8.18 18.57 23.07
CA LEU A 178 -9.09 19.71 23.14
C LEU A 178 -10.47 19.29 23.64
N SER A 179 -10.99 18.15 23.15
CA SER A 179 -12.28 17.63 23.58
C SER A 179 -12.30 17.24 25.07
N ALA A 180 -11.23 16.61 25.56
CA ALA A 180 -11.09 16.30 26.98
C ALA A 180 -11.08 17.57 27.85
N LEU A 181 -10.35 18.60 27.43
CA LEU A 181 -10.31 19.88 28.15
C LEU A 181 -11.65 20.63 28.13
N THR A 182 -12.41 20.54 27.03
CA THR A 182 -13.77 21.11 27.00
C THR A 182 -14.70 20.39 27.95
N ALA A 183 -14.64 19.05 28.03
CA ALA A 183 -15.45 18.28 28.97
C ALA A 183 -15.10 18.63 30.43
N ASP A 184 -13.81 18.72 30.78
CA ASP A 184 -13.38 19.10 32.12
C ASP A 184 -13.86 20.52 32.52
N ASN A 185 -13.89 21.46 31.56
CA ASN A 185 -14.38 22.82 31.82
C ASN A 185 -15.90 22.89 31.99
N GLU A 186 -16.66 22.08 31.26
CA GLU A 186 -18.12 21.97 31.43
C GLU A 186 -18.45 21.43 32.81
N ASP A 187 -17.76 20.38 33.26
CA ASP A 187 -17.93 19.81 34.61
C ASP A 187 -17.61 20.83 35.72
N LEU A 188 -16.56 21.65 35.55
CA LEU A 188 -16.19 22.68 36.53
C LEU A 188 -17.25 23.80 36.62
N ASN A 189 -17.77 24.26 35.49
CA ASN A 189 -18.81 25.29 35.48
C ASN A 189 -20.10 24.79 36.12
N GLU A 190 -20.49 23.54 35.87
CA GLU A 190 -21.67 22.92 36.50
C GLU A 190 -21.51 22.77 38.03
N MET A 191 -20.28 22.56 38.52
CA MET A 191 -20.00 22.52 39.96
C MET A 191 -20.06 23.91 40.61
N GLU A 192 -19.62 24.96 39.92
CA GLU A 192 -19.71 26.34 40.42
C GLU A 192 -21.18 26.81 40.50
N ASP A 193 -21.99 26.57 39.47
CA ASP A 193 -23.42 26.93 39.43
C ASP A 193 -24.27 26.20 40.49
N GLN A 194 -23.85 25.03 40.96
CA GLN A 194 -24.54 24.29 42.04
C GLN A 194 -24.15 24.74 43.44
N SER A 195 -23.11 25.58 43.56
CA SER A 195 -22.57 26.06 44.84
C SER A 195 -22.94 27.50 45.20
N GLU A 196 -23.61 28.22 44.29
CA GLU A 196 -24.31 29.50 44.53
C GLU A 196 -25.79 29.30 44.90
#